data_AF-A0A524QS05-F1
#
_entry.id   AF-A0A524QS05-F1
#
_cell.length_a   1.000
_cell.length_b   1.000
_cell.length_c   1.000
_cell.angle_alpha   90.00
_cell.angle_beta   90.00
_cell.angle_gamma   90.00
#
_symmetry.space_group_name_H-M   'P 1'
#
loop_
_entity.id
_entity.type
_entity.pdbx_description
1 polymer ?
#
loop_
_entity_poly.entity_id
_entity_poly.type
_entity_poly.pdbx_seq_one_letter_code
_entity_poly.pdbx_strand_id
1 'polypeptide(L)'
;MDDLIYLDNAATSFPKPDVSHDTARDFYRENGVNPGRTGCDMALRAEEMIHGARRLLSDVFNPGLARVEIPKDPNRVVVTLNATMSLNLIINGTV
;
A
#
# COMPACT_ATOMS: atom_id res chain seq x y z
N MET A 1 19.25 25.62 12.85
CA MET A 1 17.84 25.50 12.46
C MET A 1 17.07 25.44 13.75
N ASP A 2 16.11 26.33 13.95
CA ASP A 2 15.21 26.24 15.09
C ASP A 2 14.49 24.88 15.07
N ASP A 3 14.30 24.26 16.23
CA ASP A 3 13.58 22.99 16.34
C ASP A 3 12.14 23.18 15.83
N LEU A 4 11.83 22.52 14.70
CA LEU A 4 10.50 22.61 14.10
C LEU A 4 9.49 21.82 14.94
N ILE A 5 8.56 22.53 15.59
CA ILE A 5 7.39 21.91 16.23
C ILE A 5 6.32 21.67 15.16
N TYR A 6 6.21 20.44 14.67
CA TYR A 6 5.28 20.07 13.60
C TYR A 6 3.95 19.53 14.17
N LEU A 7 2.87 20.30 14.02
CA LEU A 7 1.52 19.96 14.52
C LEU A 7 0.48 19.79 13.38
N ASP A 8 0.92 19.49 12.16
CA ASP A 8 0.04 19.39 10.96
C ASP A 8 -0.04 17.96 10.39
N ASN A 9 0.13 16.94 11.25
CA ASN A 9 0.10 15.52 10.85
C ASN A 9 -1.24 15.07 10.23
N ALA A 10 -2.33 15.81 10.46
CA ALA A 10 -3.63 15.54 9.86
C ALA A 10 -3.65 15.84 8.35
N ALA A 11 -2.88 16.82 7.89
CA ALA A 11 -2.75 17.12 6.46
C ALA A 11 -1.82 16.11 5.76
N THR A 12 -0.68 15.80 6.38
CA THR A 12 0.22 14.71 5.96
C THR A 12 1.17 14.35 7.10
N SER A 13 1.54 13.08 7.25
CA SER A 13 2.51 12.71 8.29
C SER A 13 3.90 13.31 8.00
N PHE A 14 4.57 13.87 9.00
CA PHE A 14 5.94 14.36 8.86
C PHE A 14 6.71 14.31 10.20
N PRO A 15 8.02 13.98 10.20
CA PRO A 15 8.75 13.41 9.06
C PRO A 15 8.28 11.99 8.74
N LYS A 16 8.49 11.52 7.51
CA LYS A 16 8.32 10.09 7.22
C LYS A 16 9.45 9.32 7.91
N PRO A 17 9.20 8.11 8.43
CA PRO A 17 10.26 7.31 9.04
C PRO A 17 11.25 6.85 7.98
N ASP A 18 12.53 6.72 8.35
CA ASP A 18 13.64 6.36 7.43
C ASP A 18 13.35 5.11 6.60
N VAL A 19 12.69 4.10 7.20
CA VAL A 19 12.29 2.87 6.52
C VAL A 19 11.46 3.12 5.25
N SER A 20 10.65 4.19 5.21
CA SER A 20 9.87 4.55 4.03
C SER A 20 10.76 5.05 2.90
N HIS A 21 11.80 5.82 3.23
CA HIS A 21 12.77 6.31 2.27
C HIS A 21 13.66 5.18 1.74
N ASP A 22 14.17 4.33 2.64
CA ASP A 22 15.01 3.20 2.29
C ASP A 22 14.28 2.20 1.39
N THR A 23 13.05 1.83 1.76
CA THR A 23 12.24 0.87 0.98
C THR A 23 11.96 1.38 -0.43
N ALA A 24 11.63 2.67 -0.59
CA ALA A 24 11.39 3.26 -1.90
C ALA A 24 12.66 3.28 -2.76
N ARG A 25 13.80 3.68 -2.17
CA ARG A 25 15.10 3.66 -2.84
C ARG A 25 15.47 2.25 -3.31
N ASP A 26 15.39 1.28 -2.41
CA ASP A 26 15.83 -0.09 -2.68
C ASP A 26 14.91 -0.75 -3.72
N PHE A 27 13.59 -0.50 -3.65
CA PHE A 27 12.66 -0.94 -4.69
C PHE A 27 13.05 -0.44 -6.08
N TYR A 28 13.29 0.87 -6.25
CA TYR A 28 13.62 1.39 -7.58
C TYR A 28 14.98 0.92 -8.08
N ARG A 29 15.94 0.71 -7.18
CA ARG A 29 17.28 0.22 -7.52
C ARG A 29 17.28 -1.24 -7.93
N GLU A 30 16.48 -2.06 -7.26
CA GLU A 30 16.57 -3.53 -7.36
C GLU A 30 15.39 -4.16 -8.08
N ASN A 31 14.21 -3.53 -8.13
CA ASN A 31 12.95 -4.15 -8.57
C ASN A 31 12.08 -3.24 -9.46
N GLY A 32 12.59 -2.08 -9.92
CA GLY A 32 11.87 -1.03 -10.63
C GLY A 32 11.37 -1.37 -12.05
N VAL A 33 10.83 -2.57 -12.25
CA VAL A 33 10.20 -3.05 -13.49
C VAL A 33 8.68 -3.11 -13.34
N ASN A 34 7.97 -3.23 -14.45
CA ASN A 34 6.51 -3.31 -14.44
C ASN A 34 6.04 -4.72 -14.04
N PRO A 35 5.32 -4.88 -12.91
CA PRO A 35 4.74 -6.16 -12.52
C PRO A 35 3.55 -6.54 -13.42
N GLY A 36 3.24 -7.85 -13.54
CA GLY A 36 2.03 -8.37 -14.17
C GLY A 36 1.95 -8.27 -15.70
N ARG A 37 3.00 -7.84 -16.40
CA ARG A 37 3.02 -7.74 -17.88
C ARG A 37 3.91 -8.76 -18.58
N THR A 38 4.91 -9.30 -17.89
CA THR A 38 5.89 -10.25 -18.44
C THR A 38 6.21 -11.34 -17.43
N GLY A 39 6.56 -12.54 -17.89
CA GLY A 39 7.00 -13.63 -17.02
C GLY A 39 8.49 -13.63 -16.67
N CYS A 40 9.19 -12.49 -16.77
CA CYS A 40 10.59 -12.43 -16.37
C CYS A 40 10.72 -12.39 -14.84
N ASP A 41 11.83 -12.92 -14.32
CA ASP A 41 12.05 -13.06 -12.87
C ASP A 41 11.88 -11.74 -12.11
N MET A 42 12.32 -10.63 -12.71
CA MET A 42 12.21 -9.31 -12.08
C MET A 42 10.76 -8.83 -11.99
N ALA A 43 9.94 -9.11 -13.00
CA ALA A 43 8.53 -8.75 -12.99
C ALA A 43 7.75 -9.60 -11.98
N LEU A 44 8.08 -10.88 -11.85
CA LEU A 44 7.52 -11.78 -10.84
C LEU A 44 7.86 -11.30 -9.42
N ARG A 45 9.11 -10.91 -9.16
CA ARG A 45 9.53 -10.34 -7.86
C ARG A 45 8.77 -9.06 -7.52
N ALA A 46 8.64 -8.15 -8.47
CA ALA A 46 7.87 -6.92 -8.27
C ALA A 46 6.37 -7.21 -7.99
N GLU A 47 5.80 -8.22 -8.64
CA GLU A 47 4.43 -8.67 -8.41
C GLU A 47 4.26 -9.32 -7.03
N GLU A 48 5.19 -10.16 -6.60
CA GLU A 48 5.23 -10.74 -5.26
C GLU A 48 5.25 -9.67 -4.16
N MET A 49 6.00 -8.57 -4.38
CA MET A 49 5.99 -7.43 -3.46
C MET A 49 4.60 -6.80 -3.33
N ILE A 50 3.87 -6.62 -4.45
CA ILE A 50 2.49 -6.10 -4.43
C ILE A 50 1.56 -7.04 -3.66
N HIS A 51 1.66 -8.35 -3.90
CA HIS A 51 0.86 -9.34 -3.17
C HIS A 51 1.21 -9.40 -1.68
N GLY A 52 2.49 -9.24 -1.33
CA GLY A 52 2.97 -9.08 0.05
C GLY A 52 2.32 -7.88 0.73
N ALA A 53 2.36 -6.71 0.09
CA ALA A 53 1.74 -5.50 0.60
C ALA A 53 0.23 -5.66 0.80
N ARG A 54 -0.49 -6.29 -0.15
CA ARG A 54 -1.92 -6.60 -0.03
C ARG A 54 -2.23 -7.49 1.18
N ARG A 55 -1.42 -8.53 1.43
CA ARG A 55 -1.57 -9.41 2.60
C ARG A 55 -1.44 -8.62 3.90
N LEU A 56 -0.36 -7.83 4.03
CA LEU A 56 -0.11 -7.01 5.21
C LEU A 56 -1.23 -5.99 5.46
N LEU A 57 -1.71 -5.31 4.41
CA LEU A 57 -2.83 -4.37 4.52
C LEU A 57 -4.13 -5.09 4.93
N SER A 58 -4.42 -6.25 4.33
CA SER A 58 -5.58 -7.06 4.73
C SER A 58 -5.52 -7.46 6.20
N ASP A 59 -4.33 -7.81 6.70
CA ASP A 59 -4.11 -8.16 8.11
C ASP A 59 -4.32 -6.98 9.06
N VAL A 60 -3.93 -5.77 8.66
CA VAL A 60 -4.17 -4.53 9.43
C VAL A 60 -5.67 -4.18 9.48
N PHE A 61 -6.37 -4.28 8.35
CA PHE A 61 -7.79 -3.93 8.29
C PHE A 61 -8.70 -5.04 8.83
N ASN A 62 -9.86 -4.67 9.37
CA ASN A 62 -10.91 -5.60 9.81
C ASN A 62 -10.46 -6.77 10.71
N PRO A 63 -9.69 -6.55 11.80
CA PRO A 63 -9.28 -7.62 12.72
C PRO A 63 -10.46 -8.34 13.37
N GLY A 64 -11.65 -7.71 13.44
CA GLY A 64 -12.88 -8.32 13.93
C GLY A 64 -13.40 -9.47 13.07
N LEU A 65 -13.08 -9.52 11.77
CA LEU A 65 -13.50 -10.63 10.89
C LEU A 65 -12.86 -11.96 11.30
N ALA A 66 -11.64 -11.92 11.84
CA ALA A 66 -10.98 -13.08 12.41
C ALA A 66 -11.69 -13.62 13.67
N ARG A 67 -12.44 -12.77 14.39
CA ARG A 67 -13.21 -13.17 15.58
C ARG A 67 -14.52 -13.89 15.24
N VAL A 68 -15.01 -13.74 14.02
CA VAL A 68 -16.23 -14.39 13.50
C VAL A 68 -15.91 -15.48 12.48
N GLU A 69 -14.67 -15.99 12.50
CA GLU A 69 -14.16 -17.07 11.63
C GLU A 69 -14.29 -16.79 10.12
N ILE A 70 -14.44 -15.53 9.72
CA ILE A 70 -14.43 -15.14 8.31
C ILE A 70 -12.97 -14.94 7.88
N PRO A 71 -12.45 -15.75 6.94
CA PRO A 71 -11.07 -15.60 6.48
C PRO A 71 -10.90 -14.26 5.76
N LYS A 72 -9.79 -13.59 6.03
CA LYS A 72 -9.41 -12.37 5.32
C LYS A 72 -8.92 -12.74 3.92
N ASP A 73 -9.49 -12.10 2.89
CA ASP A 73 -9.07 -12.28 1.50
C ASP A 73 -8.25 -11.06 1.06
N PRO A 74 -6.92 -11.18 0.87
CA PRO A 74 -6.05 -10.12 0.39
C PRO A 74 -6.45 -9.58 -1.00
N ASN A 75 -7.17 -10.36 -1.81
CA ASN A 75 -7.62 -9.92 -3.13
C ASN A 75 -8.73 -8.87 -3.06
N ARG A 76 -9.38 -8.70 -1.90
CA ARG A 76 -10.35 -7.62 -1.66
C ARG A 76 -9.70 -6.26 -1.39
N VAL A 77 -8.38 -6.19 -1.21
CA VAL A 77 -7.66 -4.92 -1.04
C VAL A 77 -7.41 -4.29 -2.42
N VAL A 78 -8.02 -3.14 -2.70
CA VAL A 78 -7.76 -2.38 -3.93
C VAL A 78 -6.88 -1.18 -3.60
N VAL A 79 -5.70 -1.13 -4.21
CA VAL A 79 -4.76 0.00 -4.06
C VAL A 79 -5.09 1.06 -5.09
N THR A 80 -5.33 2.29 -4.64
CA THR A 80 -5.60 3.47 -5.49
C THR A 80 -4.61 4.58 -5.14
N LEU A 81 -4.69 5.71 -5.87
CA LEU A 81 -3.80 6.84 -5.64
C LEU A 81 -4.00 7.52 -4.28
N ASN A 82 -5.26 7.64 -3.83
CA ASN A 82 -5.64 8.32 -2.58
C ASN A 82 -7.10 8.03 -2.21
N ALA A 83 -7.53 8.54 -1.05
CA ALA A 83 -8.89 8.37 -0.54
C ALA A 83 -9.97 8.91 -1.51
N THR A 84 -9.74 10.07 -2.12
CA THR A 84 -10.68 10.66 -3.08
C THR A 84 -10.87 9.78 -4.31
N MET A 85 -9.78 9.20 -4.85
CA MET A 85 -9.86 8.27 -5.97
C MET A 85 -10.59 6.98 -5.57
N SER A 86 -10.33 6.43 -4.39
CA SER A 86 -11.07 5.27 -3.87
C SER A 86 -12.57 5.52 -3.78
N LEU A 87 -12.98 6.68 -3.26
CA LEU A 87 -14.40 7.06 -3.17
C LEU A 87 -15.04 7.18 -4.56
N ASN A 88 -14.35 7.84 -5.50
CA ASN A 88 -14.85 7.98 -6.86
C ASN A 88 -14.97 6.63 -7.59
N LEU A 89 -14.02 5.72 -7.37
CA LEU A 89 -14.07 4.37 -7.93
C LEU A 89 -15.31 3.61 -7.43
N ILE A 90 -15.64 3.74 -6.14
CA ILE A 90 -16.83 3.09 -5.57
C ILE A 90 -18.10 3.73 -6.15
N ILE A 91 -18.26 5.05 -6.00
CA ILE A 91 -19.50 5.76 -6.38
C ILE A 91 -19.81 5.54 -7.87
N ASN A 92 -18.83 5.76 -8.75
CA ASN A 92 -19.06 5.66 -10.20
C ASN A 92 -18.94 4.22 -10.72
N GLY A 93 -18.41 3.28 -9.94
CA GLY A 93 -18.30 1.87 -10.32
C GLY A 93 -19.51 1.03 -9.91
N THR A 94 -20.36 1.54 -9.01
CA THR A 94 -21.59 0.86 -8.56
C THR A 94 -22.87 1.31 -9.27
N VAL A 95 -22.82 2.44 -9.98
CA VAL A 95 -23.97 3.05 -10.68
C VAL A 95 -23.97 2.64 -12.15
#